data_AF-A0A2G7FHN5-F1
#
_entry.id   AF-A0A2G7FHN5-F1
#
_cell.length_a   1.000
_cell.length_b   1.000
_cell.length_c   1.000
_cell.angle_alpha   90.00
_cell.angle_beta   90.00
_cell.angle_gamma   90.00
#
_symmetry.space_group_name_H-M   'P 1'
#
loop_
_entity.id
_entity.type
_entity.pdbx_description
1 polymer ?
#
loop_
_entity_poly.entity_id
_entity_poly.type
_entity_poly.pdbx_seq_one_letter_code
_entity_poly.pdbx_strand_id
1 'polypeptide(L)'
;MKFRSSAKIFPHLDGTLMELTNHPAEMCHKLPDSVSFAGGALVEPLAVCLHAVRRSHPPSKEEVQLAESLGDQSAALIFGAGAIGLLLAGALATAENFSNIVVADIDPARLAIAESLNLGLKTALIPKADPAHPPPAKDAPHAEQTAYALQNAQRVAASLKDTIGLTSGFSRIYECTGVPACVQAGIYAAAPGSVLVQIGMGNPIQTLPVGAAALREVDVIGVFRYDGHAYPAAIALVASGKFNRVEELVVTHRLPLEQGERAFALAGKGVDETGRPVVKVVIES
;
A
#
# COMPACT_ATOMS: atom_id res chain seq x y z
N MET A 1 -19.41 -2.51 15.10
CA MET A 1 -18.76 -3.31 14.05
C MET A 1 -18.19 -4.57 14.69
N LYS A 2 -18.72 -5.75 14.31
CA LYS A 2 -18.18 -7.07 14.72
C LYS A 2 -17.26 -7.55 13.60
N PHE A 3 -16.02 -7.91 13.92
CA PHE A 3 -15.04 -8.41 12.94
C PHE A 3 -14.19 -9.48 13.61
N ARG A 4 -14.06 -10.63 12.95
CA ARG A 4 -13.28 -11.77 13.46
C ARG A 4 -11.78 -11.45 13.42
N SER A 5 -10.98 -12.17 14.21
CA SER A 5 -9.53 -11.91 14.30
C SER A 5 -9.21 -10.49 14.80
N SER A 6 -10.03 -9.93 15.70
CA SER A 6 -9.86 -8.59 16.24
C SER A 6 -10.14 -8.53 17.74
N ALA A 7 -9.17 -8.02 18.51
CA ALA A 7 -9.30 -7.78 19.95
C ALA A 7 -10.05 -6.49 20.31
N LYS A 8 -10.76 -5.85 19.35
CA LYS A 8 -11.40 -4.54 19.53
C LYS A 8 -12.57 -4.54 20.54
N ILE A 9 -13.24 -5.67 20.72
CA ILE A 9 -14.40 -5.80 21.62
C ILE A 9 -14.16 -6.92 22.64
N PHE A 10 -14.88 -6.91 23.76
CA PHE A 10 -14.83 -7.95 24.78
C PHE A 10 -16.23 -8.54 25.03
N PRO A 11 -16.41 -9.89 25.02
CA PRO A 11 -15.41 -10.89 24.66
C PRO A 11 -14.94 -10.75 23.21
N HIS A 12 -13.70 -11.15 22.94
CA HIS A 12 -13.13 -11.13 21.59
C HIS A 12 -13.90 -12.09 20.67
N LEU A 13 -13.91 -11.81 19.36
CA LEU A 13 -14.42 -12.75 18.37
C LEU A 13 -13.28 -13.62 17.86
N ASP A 14 -13.48 -14.94 17.89
CA ASP A 14 -12.51 -15.89 17.37
C ASP A 14 -12.12 -15.58 15.92
N GLY A 15 -10.85 -15.81 15.61
CA GLY A 15 -10.34 -15.73 14.25
C GLY A 15 -10.86 -16.85 13.35
N THR A 16 -10.21 -16.99 12.20
CA THR A 16 -10.56 -18.00 11.18
C THR A 16 -9.40 -18.92 10.81
N LEU A 17 -8.25 -18.83 11.51
CA LEU A 17 -7.14 -19.77 11.36
C LEU A 17 -7.43 -21.07 12.14
N MET A 18 -8.29 -21.91 11.58
CA MET A 18 -8.76 -23.18 12.13
C MET A 18 -9.37 -24.04 11.02
N GLU A 19 -9.43 -25.36 11.20
CA GLU A 19 -9.96 -26.28 10.17
C GLU A 19 -11.45 -26.06 9.88
N LEU A 20 -12.25 -25.76 10.93
CA LEU A 20 -13.70 -25.58 10.83
C LEU A 20 -14.14 -24.36 11.62
N THR A 21 -14.99 -23.53 11.01
CA THR A 21 -15.56 -22.36 11.66
C THR A 21 -16.98 -22.07 11.19
N ASN A 22 -17.85 -21.61 12.10
CA ASN A 22 -19.18 -21.14 11.75
C ASN A 22 -19.10 -19.67 11.28
N HIS A 23 -19.75 -19.32 10.17
CA HIS A 23 -19.76 -17.97 9.62
C HIS A 23 -21.17 -17.56 9.14
N PRO A 24 -21.59 -16.29 9.33
CA PRO A 24 -22.87 -15.82 8.79
C PRO A 24 -22.92 -15.98 7.27
N ALA A 25 -24.00 -16.56 6.75
CA ALA A 25 -24.15 -16.84 5.33
C ALA A 25 -24.06 -15.58 4.45
N GLU A 26 -24.55 -14.44 4.93
CA GLU A 26 -24.45 -13.13 4.25
C GLU A 26 -23.01 -12.62 4.07
N MET A 27 -22.07 -13.13 4.87
CA MET A 27 -20.64 -12.79 4.81
C MET A 27 -19.83 -13.86 4.04
N CYS A 28 -20.48 -14.93 3.58
CA CYS A 28 -19.88 -15.98 2.77
C CYS A 28 -20.06 -15.66 1.29
N HIS A 29 -18.99 -15.18 0.64
CA HIS A 29 -19.01 -14.89 -0.79
C HIS A 29 -18.63 -16.14 -1.59
N LYS A 30 -19.49 -16.54 -2.53
CA LYS A 30 -19.19 -17.65 -3.44
C LYS A 30 -18.05 -17.25 -4.38
N LEU A 31 -16.95 -17.99 -4.32
CA LEU A 31 -15.85 -17.84 -5.29
C LEU A 31 -16.23 -18.54 -6.62
N PRO A 32 -15.99 -17.90 -7.77
CA PRO A 32 -16.03 -18.60 -9.05
C PRO A 32 -14.97 -19.70 -9.14
N ASP A 33 -15.22 -20.74 -9.94
CA ASP A 33 -14.28 -21.86 -10.13
C ASP A 33 -12.93 -21.43 -10.71
N SER A 34 -12.87 -20.25 -11.35
CA SER A 34 -11.64 -19.66 -11.87
C SER A 34 -10.74 -19.03 -10.79
N VAL A 35 -11.23 -18.88 -9.56
CA VAL A 35 -10.49 -18.25 -8.46
C VAL A 35 -9.87 -19.33 -7.57
N SER A 36 -8.54 -19.32 -7.46
CA SER A 36 -7.80 -20.22 -6.56
C SER A 36 -8.10 -19.90 -5.09
N PHE A 37 -7.80 -20.82 -4.16
CA PHE A 37 -7.92 -20.52 -2.73
C PHE A 37 -6.97 -19.41 -2.27
N ALA A 38 -5.77 -19.33 -2.85
CA ALA A 38 -4.84 -18.23 -2.56
C ALA A 38 -5.37 -16.89 -3.07
N GLY A 39 -5.93 -16.86 -4.29
CA GLY A 39 -6.64 -15.71 -4.82
C GLY A 39 -7.81 -15.31 -3.93
N GLY A 40 -8.59 -16.28 -3.46
CA GLY A 40 -9.63 -16.11 -2.45
C GLY A 40 -9.12 -15.49 -1.15
N ALA A 41 -7.97 -15.96 -0.64
CA ALA A 41 -7.32 -15.42 0.55
C ALA A 41 -6.78 -13.99 0.36
N LEU A 42 -6.54 -13.56 -0.88
CA LEU A 42 -6.16 -12.19 -1.22
C LEU A 42 -7.37 -11.26 -1.44
N VAL A 43 -8.60 -11.76 -1.51
CA VAL A 43 -9.79 -10.93 -1.74
C VAL A 43 -9.97 -9.89 -0.65
N GLU A 44 -9.77 -10.25 0.62
CA GLU A 44 -9.90 -9.30 1.75
C GLU A 44 -8.90 -8.14 1.66
N PRO A 45 -7.57 -8.36 1.55
CA PRO A 45 -6.63 -7.25 1.44
C PRO A 45 -6.78 -6.49 0.12
N LEU A 46 -7.19 -7.14 -0.97
CA LEU A 46 -7.52 -6.46 -2.22
C LEU A 46 -8.76 -5.56 -2.09
N ALA A 47 -9.77 -5.98 -1.33
CA ALA A 47 -10.96 -5.16 -1.05
C ALA A 47 -10.58 -3.88 -0.28
N VAL A 48 -9.59 -3.95 0.63
CA VAL A 48 -9.01 -2.76 1.27
C VAL A 48 -8.41 -1.81 0.22
N CYS A 49 -7.63 -2.36 -0.71
CA CYS A 49 -7.03 -1.58 -1.79
C CYS A 49 -8.10 -0.91 -2.66
N LEU A 50 -9.11 -1.64 -3.12
CA LEU A 50 -10.18 -1.09 -3.96
C LEU A 50 -11.03 -0.05 -3.21
N HIS A 51 -11.22 -0.21 -1.91
CA HIS A 51 -11.88 0.82 -1.10
C HIS A 51 -11.01 2.08 -0.98
N ALA A 52 -9.68 1.93 -0.82
CA ALA A 52 -8.75 3.05 -0.81
C ALA A 52 -8.77 3.82 -2.14
N VAL A 53 -8.74 3.11 -3.26
CA VAL A 53 -8.86 3.68 -4.62
C VAL A 53 -10.18 4.44 -4.75
N ARG A 54 -11.31 3.85 -4.37
CA ARG A 54 -12.61 4.54 -4.46
C ARG A 54 -12.65 5.83 -3.64
N ARG A 55 -12.09 5.80 -2.43
CA ARG A 55 -12.06 6.97 -1.53
C ARG A 55 -11.14 8.09 -2.01
N SER A 56 -10.13 7.76 -2.81
CA SER A 56 -9.19 8.75 -3.32
C SER A 56 -9.66 9.43 -4.59
N HIS A 57 -10.79 9.03 -5.17
CA HIS A 57 -11.34 9.59 -6.42
C HIS A 57 -10.27 9.71 -7.52
N PRO A 58 -9.72 8.61 -8.05
CA PRO A 58 -8.67 8.66 -9.08
C PRO A 58 -9.12 9.50 -10.28
N PRO A 59 -8.17 10.11 -11.00
CA PRO A 59 -8.51 10.97 -12.12
C PRO A 59 -9.23 10.18 -13.23
N SER A 60 -10.26 10.81 -13.77
CA SER A 60 -10.98 10.36 -14.96
C SER A 60 -10.07 10.31 -16.19
N LYS A 61 -10.52 9.64 -17.25
CA LYS A 61 -9.78 9.59 -18.51
C LYS A 61 -9.64 10.97 -19.13
N GLU A 62 -10.67 11.79 -19.01
CA GLU A 62 -10.73 13.15 -19.52
C GLU A 62 -9.71 14.05 -18.79
N GLU A 63 -9.59 13.92 -17.47
CA GLU A 63 -8.59 14.66 -16.68
C GLU A 63 -7.16 14.24 -17.02
N VAL A 64 -6.92 12.94 -17.24
CA VAL A 64 -5.60 12.42 -17.66
C VAL A 64 -5.23 12.97 -19.04
N GLN A 65 -6.15 12.91 -20.01
CA GLN A 65 -5.92 13.44 -21.37
C GLN A 65 -5.67 14.94 -21.36
N LEU A 66 -6.39 15.69 -20.51
CA LEU A 66 -6.17 17.12 -20.34
C LEU A 66 -4.77 17.40 -19.79
N ALA A 67 -4.35 16.69 -18.73
CA ALA A 67 -3.01 16.82 -18.16
C ALA A 67 -1.93 16.56 -19.23
N GLU A 68 -2.07 15.47 -19.99
CA GLU A 68 -1.14 15.13 -21.07
C GLU A 68 -1.10 16.20 -22.18
N SER A 69 -2.25 16.78 -22.54
CA SER A 69 -2.32 17.85 -23.54
C SER A 69 -1.61 19.14 -23.12
N LEU A 70 -1.45 19.35 -21.80
CA LEU A 70 -0.72 20.46 -21.20
C LEU A 70 0.75 20.12 -20.92
N GLY A 71 1.20 18.91 -21.27
CA GLY A 71 2.55 18.43 -21.01
C GLY A 71 2.80 18.01 -19.56
N ASP A 72 1.75 17.76 -18.79
CA ASP A 72 1.81 17.21 -17.42
C ASP A 72 1.50 15.71 -17.41
N GLN A 73 1.67 15.06 -16.26
CA GLN A 73 1.46 13.62 -16.10
C GLN A 73 0.53 13.33 -14.93
N SER A 74 -0.47 12.47 -15.16
CA SER A 74 -1.26 11.90 -14.07
C SER A 74 -0.50 10.73 -13.45
N ALA A 75 0.01 10.93 -12.23
CA ALA A 75 0.81 9.92 -11.55
C ALA A 75 0.26 9.53 -10.17
N ALA A 76 0.38 8.24 -9.83
CA ALA A 76 0.14 7.69 -8.50
C ALA A 76 1.46 7.28 -7.83
N LEU A 77 1.62 7.62 -6.56
CA LEU A 77 2.73 7.18 -5.71
C LEU A 77 2.21 6.20 -4.65
N ILE A 78 2.86 5.05 -4.52
CA ILE A 78 2.59 4.06 -3.47
C ILE A 78 3.84 3.94 -2.60
N PHE A 79 3.71 4.28 -1.32
CA PHE A 79 4.74 3.97 -0.33
C PHE A 79 4.52 2.56 0.23
N GLY A 80 5.54 1.71 0.10
CA GLY A 80 5.58 0.34 0.59
C GLY A 80 5.30 -0.67 -0.51
N ALA A 81 6.26 -1.55 -0.79
CA ALA A 81 6.16 -2.73 -1.66
C ALA A 81 5.85 -4.01 -0.85
N GLY A 82 5.09 -3.87 0.24
CA GLY A 82 4.52 -4.99 0.98
C GLY A 82 3.23 -5.52 0.32
N ALA A 83 2.55 -6.46 0.97
CA ALA A 83 1.35 -7.08 0.40
C ALA A 83 0.29 -6.05 -0.04
N ILE A 84 -0.09 -5.09 0.82
CA ILE A 84 -1.07 -4.05 0.47
C ILE A 84 -0.59 -3.20 -0.70
N GLY A 85 0.66 -2.75 -0.69
CA GLY A 85 1.17 -1.87 -1.75
C GLY A 85 1.28 -2.55 -3.11
N LEU A 86 1.70 -3.83 -3.15
CA LEU A 86 1.74 -4.60 -4.40
C LEU A 86 0.33 -4.94 -4.92
N LEU A 87 -0.60 -5.28 -4.04
CA LEU A 87 -2.01 -5.48 -4.41
C LEU A 87 -2.62 -4.19 -4.95
N LEU A 88 -2.34 -3.05 -4.31
CA LEU A 88 -2.80 -1.74 -4.73
C LEU A 88 -2.19 -1.34 -6.07
N ALA A 89 -0.89 -1.55 -6.28
CA ALA A 89 -0.24 -1.31 -7.56
C ALA A 89 -0.89 -2.13 -8.68
N GLY A 90 -1.18 -3.41 -8.41
CA GLY A 90 -1.93 -4.28 -9.32
C GLY A 90 -3.32 -3.75 -9.63
N ALA A 91 -4.06 -3.30 -8.61
CA ALA A 91 -5.39 -2.74 -8.79
C ALA A 91 -5.37 -1.46 -9.63
N LEU A 92 -4.48 -0.52 -9.31
CA LEU A 92 -4.33 0.74 -10.05
C LEU A 92 -3.95 0.50 -11.51
N ALA A 93 -2.95 -0.35 -11.76
CA ALA A 93 -2.48 -0.61 -13.12
C ALA A 93 -3.52 -1.36 -13.99
N THR A 94 -4.47 -2.05 -13.35
CA THR A 94 -5.49 -2.84 -14.07
C THR A 94 -6.79 -2.06 -14.31
N ALA A 95 -7.12 -1.11 -13.44
CA ALA A 95 -8.44 -0.50 -13.39
C ALA A 95 -8.46 1.02 -13.53
N GLU A 96 -7.34 1.71 -13.31
CA GLU A 96 -7.27 3.17 -13.25
C GLU A 96 -6.44 3.77 -14.39
N ASN A 97 -6.59 5.08 -14.60
CA ASN A 97 -6.11 5.77 -15.81
C ASN A 97 -4.79 6.54 -15.60
N PHE A 98 -4.02 6.26 -14.55
CA PHE A 98 -2.76 6.96 -14.31
C PHE A 98 -1.77 6.71 -15.45
N SER A 99 -1.16 7.78 -15.97
CA SER A 99 -0.07 7.70 -16.94
C SER A 99 1.18 7.04 -16.33
N ASN A 100 1.40 7.21 -15.02
CA ASN A 100 2.50 6.58 -14.29
C ASN A 100 2.07 6.08 -12.89
N ILE A 101 2.59 4.93 -12.48
CA ILE A 101 2.46 4.41 -11.11
C ILE A 101 3.87 4.15 -10.58
N VAL A 102 4.22 4.82 -9.48
CA VAL A 102 5.52 4.67 -8.81
C VAL A 102 5.34 3.93 -7.49
N VAL A 103 6.06 2.82 -7.31
CA VAL A 103 6.13 2.09 -6.04
C VAL A 103 7.47 2.40 -5.38
N ALA A 104 7.42 2.94 -4.16
CA ALA A 104 8.59 3.32 -3.40
C ALA A 104 8.76 2.49 -2.13
N ASP A 105 9.96 1.96 -1.88
CA ASP A 105 10.29 1.19 -0.69
C ASP A 105 11.76 1.38 -0.32
N ILE A 106 12.12 1.05 0.92
CA ILE A 106 13.51 1.01 1.41
C ILE A 106 14.19 -0.34 1.11
N ASP A 107 13.42 -1.36 0.74
CA ASP A 107 13.88 -2.72 0.46
C ASP A 107 13.94 -2.98 -1.06
N PRO A 108 15.15 -3.07 -1.65
CA PRO A 108 15.28 -3.31 -3.09
C PRO A 108 14.74 -4.67 -3.51
N ALA A 109 14.74 -5.67 -2.63
CA ALA A 109 14.25 -7.00 -2.98
C ALA A 109 12.72 -7.03 -3.13
N ARG A 110 12.00 -6.20 -2.37
CA ARG A 110 10.56 -5.99 -2.55
C ARG A 110 10.24 -5.17 -3.80
N LEU A 111 11.07 -4.17 -4.12
CA LEU A 111 10.95 -3.42 -5.38
C LEU A 111 11.15 -4.32 -6.60
N ALA A 112 12.09 -5.28 -6.55
CA ALA A 112 12.28 -6.26 -7.62
C ALA A 112 11.03 -7.12 -7.86
N ILE A 113 10.25 -7.43 -6.82
CA ILE A 113 8.94 -8.09 -6.97
C ILE A 113 7.96 -7.17 -7.69
N ALA A 114 7.90 -5.89 -7.33
CA ALA A 114 7.05 -4.90 -7.99
C ALA A 114 7.36 -4.77 -9.49
N GLU A 115 8.65 -4.68 -9.86
CA GLU A 115 9.10 -4.69 -11.27
C GLU A 115 8.66 -5.97 -11.98
N SER A 116 8.83 -7.11 -11.32
CA SER A 116 8.48 -8.42 -11.85
C SER A 116 6.97 -8.61 -12.06
N LEU A 117 6.11 -7.73 -11.56
CA LEU A 117 4.68 -7.75 -11.89
C LEU A 117 4.43 -7.45 -13.38
N ASN A 118 5.36 -6.79 -14.08
CA ASN A 118 5.25 -6.43 -15.50
C ASN A 118 3.97 -5.63 -15.85
N LEU A 119 3.57 -4.72 -14.95
CA LEU A 119 2.37 -3.88 -15.10
C LEU A 119 2.69 -2.42 -15.50
N GLY A 120 3.87 -2.18 -16.10
CA GLY A 120 4.31 -0.83 -16.46
C GLY A 120 4.65 0.06 -15.25
N LEU A 121 4.80 -0.54 -14.07
CA LEU A 121 5.16 0.17 -12.84
C LEU A 121 6.59 0.75 -12.93
N LYS A 122 6.79 1.87 -12.25
CA LYS A 122 8.10 2.41 -11.93
C LYS A 122 8.41 2.13 -10.47
N THR A 123 9.67 1.92 -10.14
CA THR A 123 10.12 1.68 -8.78
C THR A 123 11.08 2.77 -8.34
N ALA A 124 11.04 3.12 -7.05
CA ALA A 124 11.93 4.10 -6.46
C ALA A 124 12.48 3.58 -5.12
N LEU A 125 13.80 3.40 -5.05
CA LEU A 125 14.46 3.02 -3.80
C LEU A 125 14.61 4.26 -2.90
N ILE A 126 14.04 4.20 -1.70
CA ILE A 126 14.24 5.21 -0.66
C ILE A 126 15.47 4.81 0.15
N PRO A 127 16.55 5.60 0.17
CA PRO A 127 17.73 5.28 0.98
C PRO A 127 17.39 5.22 2.47
N LYS A 128 17.82 4.16 3.15
CA LYS A 128 17.64 4.00 4.62
C LYS A 128 18.40 5.04 5.43
N ALA A 129 19.47 5.59 4.87
CA ALA A 129 20.29 6.62 5.47
C ALA A 129 20.80 7.59 4.39
N ASP A 130 21.02 8.84 4.79
CA ASP A 130 21.75 9.82 4.00
C ASP A 130 23.01 10.22 4.81
N PRO A 131 24.20 9.74 4.44
CA PRO A 131 25.43 10.09 5.14
C PRO A 131 25.74 11.59 5.14
N ALA A 132 25.24 12.34 4.15
CA ALA A 132 25.43 13.80 4.09
C ALA A 132 24.49 14.54 5.07
N HIS A 133 23.38 13.92 5.46
CA HIS A 133 22.38 14.48 6.37
C HIS A 133 21.94 13.40 7.37
N PRO A 134 22.77 13.05 8.37
CA PRO A 134 22.41 12.04 9.34
C PRO A 134 21.26 12.53 10.23
N PRO A 135 20.40 11.62 10.74
CA PRO A 135 19.38 11.97 11.71
C PRO A 135 20.03 12.49 13.01
N PRO A 136 19.39 13.43 13.71
CA PRO A 136 19.87 13.88 15.02
C PRO A 136 19.81 12.73 16.04
N ALA A 137 20.52 12.91 17.15
CA ALA A 137 20.48 11.95 18.27
C ALA A 137 19.05 11.77 18.80
N LYS A 138 18.74 10.60 19.36
CA LYS A 138 17.38 10.28 19.82
C LYS A 138 16.87 11.20 20.93
N ASP A 139 17.80 11.76 21.72
CA ASP A 139 17.57 12.71 22.81
C ASP A 139 17.72 14.17 22.38
N ALA A 140 17.98 14.44 21.09
CA ALA A 140 18.04 15.80 20.57
C ALA A 140 16.69 16.52 20.76
N PRO A 141 16.72 17.85 20.94
CA PRO A 141 15.51 18.66 21.09
C PRO A 141 14.47 18.38 20.00
N HIS A 142 13.18 18.42 20.38
CA HIS A 142 12.08 18.14 19.45
C HIS A 142 12.09 19.03 18.20
N ALA A 143 12.55 20.28 18.33
CA ALA A 143 12.71 21.22 17.22
C ALA A 143 13.72 20.72 16.18
N GLU A 144 14.84 20.12 16.61
CA GLU A 144 15.86 19.55 15.72
C GLU A 144 15.34 18.30 15.01
N GLN A 145 14.64 17.42 15.75
CA GLN A 145 13.99 16.24 15.15
C GLN A 145 12.98 16.63 14.07
N THR A 146 12.20 17.68 14.34
CA THR A 146 11.20 18.21 13.40
C THR A 146 11.85 18.85 12.18
N ALA A 147 12.93 19.62 12.36
CA ALA A 147 13.68 20.22 11.26
C ALA A 147 14.31 19.15 10.35
N TYR A 148 14.89 18.09 10.92
CA TYR A 148 15.39 16.95 10.17
C TYR A 148 14.28 16.24 9.39
N ALA A 149 13.15 15.93 10.06
CA ALA A 149 12.02 15.26 9.42
C ALA A 149 11.50 16.05 8.21
N LEU A 150 11.40 17.38 8.35
CA LEU A 150 11.03 18.29 7.27
C LEU A 150 12.01 18.23 6.09
N GLN A 151 13.31 18.40 6.34
CA GLN A 151 14.34 18.37 5.30
C GLN A 151 14.38 17.01 4.59
N ASN A 152 14.30 15.93 5.36
CA ASN A 152 14.29 14.57 4.82
C ASN A 152 13.06 14.31 3.95
N ALA A 153 11.88 14.75 4.39
CA ALA A 153 10.63 14.61 3.63
C ALA A 153 10.70 15.35 2.29
N GLN A 154 11.22 16.58 2.28
CA GLN A 154 11.39 17.37 1.05
C GLN A 154 12.38 16.72 0.08
N ARG A 155 13.51 16.21 0.60
CA ARG A 155 14.53 15.51 -0.20
C ARG A 155 14.00 14.23 -0.83
N VAL A 156 13.32 13.40 -0.02
CA VAL A 156 12.70 12.15 -0.52
C VAL A 156 11.63 12.48 -1.56
N ALA A 157 10.78 13.48 -1.31
CA ALA A 157 9.77 13.92 -2.27
C ALA A 157 10.36 14.39 -3.61
N ALA A 158 11.47 15.14 -3.58
CA ALA A 158 12.17 15.55 -4.80
C ALA A 158 12.66 14.33 -5.60
N SER A 159 13.38 13.41 -4.95
CA SER A 159 13.88 12.18 -5.58
C SER A 159 12.76 11.32 -6.20
N LEU A 160 11.61 11.21 -5.52
CA LEU A 160 10.46 10.48 -6.03
C LEU A 160 9.85 11.12 -7.27
N LYS A 161 9.76 12.46 -7.32
CA LYS A 161 9.30 13.18 -8.51
C LYS A 161 10.29 13.04 -9.67
N ASP A 162 11.59 13.12 -9.39
CA ASP A 162 12.66 12.98 -10.38
C ASP A 162 12.66 11.60 -11.05
N THR A 163 12.18 10.56 -10.36
CA THR A 163 12.08 9.18 -10.89
C THR A 163 11.31 9.11 -12.22
N ILE A 164 10.32 10.00 -12.41
CA ILE A 164 9.53 10.10 -13.64
C ILE A 164 9.50 11.52 -14.24
N GLY A 165 10.36 12.42 -13.73
CA GLY A 165 10.45 13.80 -14.21
C GLY A 165 9.20 14.65 -13.92
N LEU A 166 8.50 14.41 -12.81
CA LEU A 166 7.30 15.17 -12.44
C LEU A 166 7.64 16.59 -11.98
N THR A 167 6.99 17.57 -12.60
CA THR A 167 7.07 18.98 -12.20
C THR A 167 6.00 19.31 -11.15
N SER A 168 4.75 18.96 -11.43
CA SER A 168 3.58 19.26 -10.58
C SER A 168 3.53 18.41 -9.32
N GLY A 169 3.95 17.14 -9.39
CA GLY A 169 3.89 16.17 -8.30
C GLY A 169 2.90 15.04 -8.59
N PHE A 170 2.67 14.17 -7.60
CA PHE A 170 1.78 13.03 -7.74
C PHE A 170 0.32 13.44 -7.52
N SER A 171 -0.55 13.07 -8.45
CA SER A 171 -1.99 13.33 -8.35
C SER A 171 -2.65 12.51 -7.24
N ARG A 172 -2.16 11.30 -6.93
CA ARG A 172 -2.61 10.49 -5.81
C ARG A 172 -1.42 9.86 -5.08
N ILE A 173 -1.50 9.79 -3.76
CA ILE A 173 -0.48 9.19 -2.90
C ILE A 173 -1.17 8.16 -2.02
N TYR A 174 -0.61 6.96 -1.95
CA TYR A 174 -1.12 5.87 -1.12
C TYR A 174 -0.03 5.42 -0.16
N GLU A 175 -0.25 5.66 1.13
CA GLU A 175 0.71 5.34 2.17
C GLU A 175 0.37 3.98 2.78
N CYS A 176 1.16 2.94 2.47
CA CYS A 176 0.92 1.56 2.87
C CYS A 176 1.92 1.03 3.92
N THR A 177 2.76 1.89 4.49
CA THR A 177 3.82 1.54 5.45
C THR A 177 3.45 1.85 6.90
N GLY A 178 2.67 2.93 7.14
CA GLY A 178 2.41 3.47 8.48
C GLY A 178 3.59 4.24 9.08
N VAL A 179 4.63 4.52 8.29
CA VAL A 179 5.85 5.23 8.72
C VAL A 179 5.65 6.73 8.54
N PRO A 180 5.83 7.56 9.59
CA PRO A 180 5.61 9.00 9.50
C PRO A 180 6.42 9.71 8.40
N ALA A 181 7.66 9.29 8.17
CA ALA A 181 8.49 9.86 7.10
C ALA A 181 7.90 9.68 5.70
N CYS A 182 7.16 8.59 5.45
CA CYS A 182 6.47 8.35 4.18
C CYS A 182 5.25 9.29 4.02
N VAL A 183 4.48 9.51 5.10
CA VAL A 183 3.36 10.46 5.08
C VAL A 183 3.87 11.89 4.82
N GLN A 184 4.92 12.29 5.53
CA GLN A 184 5.54 13.60 5.39
C GLN A 184 6.10 13.81 3.98
N ALA A 185 6.84 12.83 3.44
CA ALA A 185 7.35 12.89 2.07
C ALA A 185 6.20 12.90 1.05
N GLY A 186 5.14 12.14 1.28
CA GLY A 186 3.94 12.14 0.45
C GLY A 186 3.30 13.52 0.32
N ILE A 187 3.19 14.27 1.42
CA ILE A 187 2.67 15.66 1.40
C ILE A 187 3.54 16.58 0.54
N TYR A 188 4.86 16.39 0.51
CA TYR A 188 5.76 17.20 -0.33
C TYR A 188 5.86 16.70 -1.78
N ALA A 189 5.59 15.42 -2.02
CA ALA A 189 5.59 14.81 -3.35
C ALA A 189 4.27 15.06 -4.09
N ALA A 190 3.22 15.37 -3.35
CA ALA A 190 1.89 15.71 -3.82
C ALA A 190 1.83 16.86 -4.82
N ALA A 191 1.02 16.68 -5.86
CA ALA A 191 0.54 17.77 -6.69
C ALA A 191 -0.47 18.65 -5.93
N PRO A 192 -0.66 19.92 -6.35
CA PRO A 192 -1.76 20.74 -5.83
C PRO A 192 -3.12 20.06 -5.99
N GLY A 193 -3.97 20.12 -4.96
CA GLY A 193 -5.31 19.50 -4.96
C GLY A 193 -5.32 17.97 -4.95
N SER A 194 -4.19 17.33 -4.61
CA SER A 194 -4.08 15.87 -4.59
C SER A 194 -4.60 15.26 -3.29
N VAL A 195 -4.76 13.94 -3.30
CA VAL A 195 -5.20 13.16 -2.14
C VAL A 195 -4.09 12.22 -1.69
N LEU A 196 -3.71 12.30 -0.41
CA LEU A 196 -2.90 11.33 0.30
C LEU A 196 -3.80 10.40 1.12
N VAL A 197 -3.72 9.12 0.81
CA VAL A 197 -4.53 8.05 1.40
C VAL A 197 -3.70 7.29 2.43
N GLN A 198 -4.05 7.42 3.71
CA GLN A 198 -3.42 6.72 4.81
C GLN A 198 -4.03 5.32 4.95
N ILE A 199 -3.32 4.29 4.49
CA ILE A 199 -3.74 2.87 4.55
C ILE A 199 -2.93 2.10 5.60
N GLY A 200 -1.61 2.36 5.63
CA GLY A 200 -0.67 1.73 6.54
C GLY A 200 -1.00 2.02 8.00
N MET A 201 -1.04 0.96 8.81
CA MET A 201 -1.22 1.05 10.24
C MET A 201 0.14 1.01 10.93
N GLY A 202 0.62 2.17 11.40
CA GLY A 202 1.89 2.29 12.10
C GLY A 202 1.76 3.18 13.32
N ASN A 203 2.52 4.27 13.36
CA ASN A 203 2.47 5.18 14.50
C ASN A 203 1.09 5.90 14.55
N PRO A 204 0.27 5.71 15.61
CA PRO A 204 -1.07 6.27 15.68
C PRO A 204 -1.09 7.79 15.86
N ILE A 205 0.01 8.40 16.31
CA ILE A 205 0.14 9.85 16.48
C ILE A 205 1.40 10.30 15.74
N GLN A 206 1.22 11.14 14.72
CA GLN A 206 2.30 11.55 13.84
C GLN A 206 2.40 13.07 13.77
N THR A 207 3.63 13.60 13.75
CA THR A 207 3.89 15.00 13.43
C THR A 207 3.87 15.17 11.91
N LEU A 208 2.99 16.03 11.40
CA LEU A 208 2.81 16.24 9.96
C LEU A 208 3.07 17.70 9.56
N PRO A 209 3.61 17.95 8.35
CA PRO A 209 3.80 19.30 7.81
C PRO A 209 2.47 19.89 7.31
N VAL A 210 1.54 20.18 8.23
CA VAL A 210 0.18 20.64 7.90
C VAL A 210 0.17 21.93 7.06
N GLY A 211 1.13 22.84 7.30
CA GLY A 211 1.26 24.05 6.48
C GLY A 211 1.58 23.73 5.01
N ALA A 212 2.38 22.70 4.74
CA ALA A 212 2.70 22.29 3.37
C ALA A 212 1.53 21.59 2.68
N ALA A 213 0.73 20.82 3.44
CA ALA A 213 -0.51 20.24 2.95
C ALA A 213 -1.52 21.34 2.61
N ALA A 214 -1.75 22.29 3.51
CA ALA A 214 -2.69 23.39 3.31
C ALA A 214 -2.34 24.27 2.10
N LEU A 215 -1.06 24.65 1.95
CA LEU A 215 -0.61 25.48 0.81
C LEU A 215 -0.67 24.77 -0.55
N ARG A 216 -0.80 23.44 -0.56
CA ARG A 216 -0.98 22.62 -1.76
C ARG A 216 -2.39 22.05 -1.87
N GLU A 217 -3.28 22.36 -0.93
CA GLU A 217 -4.63 21.79 -0.88
C GLU A 217 -4.61 20.25 -0.91
N VAL A 218 -3.67 19.63 -0.17
CA VAL A 218 -3.55 18.17 -0.09
C VAL A 218 -4.53 17.62 0.93
N ASP A 219 -5.49 16.84 0.47
CA ASP A 219 -6.41 16.10 1.33
C ASP A 219 -5.72 14.87 1.91
N VAL A 220 -5.69 14.77 3.25
CA VAL A 220 -5.20 13.57 3.95
C VAL A 220 -6.39 12.77 4.44
N ILE A 221 -6.66 11.62 3.83
CA ILE A 221 -7.81 10.78 4.15
C ILE A 221 -7.35 9.41 4.68
N GLY A 222 -8.00 8.93 5.74
CA GLY A 222 -7.75 7.58 6.27
C GLY A 222 -8.56 6.52 5.54
N VAL A 223 -8.07 5.28 5.48
CA VAL A 223 -8.83 4.11 5.02
C VAL A 223 -8.92 3.10 6.14
N PHE A 224 -10.10 2.50 6.33
CA PHE A 224 -10.28 1.46 7.33
C PHE A 224 -11.08 0.30 6.74
N ARG A 225 -10.39 -0.82 6.50
CA ARG A 225 -10.96 -2.02 5.87
C ARG A 225 -11.58 -1.68 4.52
N TYR A 226 -12.87 -1.97 4.34
CA TYR A 226 -13.58 -1.85 3.09
C TYR A 226 -15.07 -1.61 3.31
N ASP A 227 -15.74 -1.07 2.29
CA ASP A 227 -17.20 -0.99 2.20
C ASP A 227 -17.81 -2.25 1.59
N GLY A 228 -19.15 -2.31 1.56
CA GLY A 228 -19.89 -3.47 1.02
C GLY A 228 -19.71 -3.69 -0.50
N HIS A 229 -19.16 -2.72 -1.23
CA HIS A 229 -18.93 -2.84 -2.68
C HIS A 229 -17.54 -3.42 -3.00
N ALA A 230 -16.56 -3.24 -2.11
CA ALA A 230 -15.18 -3.58 -2.44
C ALA A 230 -14.91 -5.10 -2.45
N TYR A 231 -15.57 -5.88 -1.59
CA TYR A 231 -15.37 -7.34 -1.54
C TYR A 231 -15.85 -8.05 -2.82
N PRO A 232 -17.09 -7.80 -3.32
CA PRO A 232 -17.51 -8.34 -4.61
C PRO A 232 -16.64 -7.85 -5.77
N ALA A 233 -16.20 -6.59 -5.75
CA ALA A 233 -15.32 -6.03 -6.78
C ALA A 233 -13.94 -6.71 -6.78
N ALA A 234 -13.39 -7.04 -5.60
CA ALA A 234 -12.13 -7.77 -5.48
C ALA A 234 -12.26 -9.19 -6.04
N ILE A 235 -13.35 -9.90 -5.75
CA ILE A 235 -13.64 -11.22 -6.35
C ILE A 235 -13.70 -11.12 -7.88
N ALA A 236 -14.43 -10.13 -8.40
CA ALA A 236 -14.54 -9.92 -9.84
C ALA A 236 -13.19 -9.62 -10.50
N LEU A 237 -12.33 -8.82 -9.85
CA LEU A 237 -11.00 -8.50 -10.35
C LEU A 237 -10.10 -9.74 -10.39
N VAL A 238 -10.08 -10.55 -9.32
CA VAL A 238 -9.33 -11.82 -9.29
C VAL A 238 -9.85 -12.78 -10.36
N ALA A 239 -11.17 -12.95 -10.44
CA ALA A 239 -11.83 -13.84 -11.41
C ALA A 239 -11.59 -13.44 -12.88
N SER A 240 -11.26 -12.17 -13.14
CA SER A 240 -10.94 -11.69 -14.50
C SER A 240 -9.61 -12.22 -15.06
N GLY A 241 -8.78 -12.86 -14.23
CA GLY A 241 -7.46 -13.37 -14.62
C GLY A 241 -6.37 -12.30 -14.73
N LYS A 242 -6.74 -11.01 -14.77
CA LYS A 242 -5.79 -9.89 -14.84
C LYS A 242 -4.91 -9.78 -13.60
N PHE A 243 -5.32 -10.40 -12.49
CA PHE A 243 -4.64 -10.35 -11.21
C PHE A 243 -3.77 -11.60 -10.91
N ASN A 244 -3.76 -12.60 -11.79
CA ASN A 244 -3.08 -13.88 -11.55
C ASN A 244 -1.58 -13.71 -11.27
N ARG A 245 -0.90 -12.83 -12.03
CA ARG A 245 0.52 -12.55 -11.83
C ARG A 245 0.80 -11.84 -10.51
N VAL A 246 -0.13 -10.98 -10.08
CA VAL A 246 -0.03 -10.30 -8.78
C VAL A 246 -0.21 -11.33 -7.66
N GLU A 247 -1.19 -12.23 -7.77
CA GLU A 247 -1.37 -13.34 -6.82
C GLU A 247 -0.09 -14.17 -6.67
N GLU A 248 0.47 -14.63 -7.79
CA GLU A 248 1.65 -15.49 -7.83
C GLU A 248 2.86 -14.85 -7.14
N LEU A 249 3.09 -13.55 -7.38
CA LEU A 249 4.28 -12.85 -6.90
C LEU A 249 4.11 -12.24 -5.50
N VAL A 250 2.88 -11.92 -5.08
CA VAL A 250 2.59 -11.42 -3.72
C VAL A 250 2.62 -12.57 -2.71
N VAL A 251 2.07 -13.75 -3.05
CA VAL A 251 2.09 -14.93 -2.17
C VAL A 251 3.47 -15.58 -2.23
N THR A 252 4.39 -15.09 -1.39
CA THR A 252 5.76 -15.60 -1.39
C THR A 252 5.91 -16.91 -0.62
N HIS A 253 5.08 -17.17 0.39
CA HIS A 253 5.20 -18.37 1.22
C HIS A 253 3.84 -19.02 1.45
N ARG A 254 3.84 -20.36 1.41
CA ARG A 254 2.69 -21.22 1.66
C ARG A 254 3.11 -22.24 2.72
N LEU A 255 2.34 -22.34 3.79
CA LEU A 255 2.65 -23.19 4.95
C LEU A 255 1.40 -23.93 5.38
N PRO A 256 1.52 -25.16 5.88
CA PRO A 256 0.37 -25.87 6.42
C PRO A 256 -0.03 -25.30 7.79
N LEU A 257 -1.28 -25.54 8.22
CA LEU A 257 -1.82 -25.00 9.48
C LEU A 257 -0.97 -25.37 10.71
N GLU A 258 -0.36 -26.56 10.73
CA GLU A 258 0.51 -27.04 11.81
C GLU A 258 1.79 -26.20 11.94
N GLN A 259 2.19 -25.48 10.88
CA GLN A 259 3.32 -24.56 10.88
C GLN A 259 2.90 -23.11 11.20
N GLY A 260 1.75 -22.90 11.84
CA GLY A 260 1.23 -21.58 12.20
C GLY A 260 2.26 -20.68 12.89
N GLU A 261 2.98 -21.16 13.90
CA GLU A 261 4.03 -20.37 14.57
C GLU A 261 5.12 -19.90 13.61
N ARG A 262 5.58 -20.78 12.73
CA ARG A 262 6.56 -20.44 11.68
C ARG A 262 5.97 -19.43 10.70
N ALA A 263 4.70 -19.58 10.32
CA ALA A 263 4.03 -18.66 9.42
C ALA A 263 3.99 -17.23 9.98
N PHE A 264 3.65 -17.08 11.27
CA PHE A 264 3.69 -15.78 11.94
C PHE A 264 5.11 -15.24 12.09
N ALA A 265 6.09 -16.09 12.42
CA ALA A 265 7.49 -15.69 12.51
C ALA A 265 8.04 -15.19 11.17
N LEU A 266 7.68 -15.83 10.05
CA LEU A 266 8.04 -15.40 8.71
C LEU A 266 7.35 -14.09 8.34
N ALA A 267 6.03 -13.98 8.58
CA ALA A 267 5.27 -12.77 8.27
C ALA A 267 5.80 -11.51 9.01
N GLY A 268 6.42 -11.69 10.17
CA GLY A 268 7.08 -10.62 10.92
C GLY A 268 8.50 -10.26 10.44
N LYS A 269 9.06 -10.96 9.45
CA LYS A 269 10.41 -10.74 8.91
C LYS A 269 10.35 -10.17 7.48
N GLY A 270 11.45 -9.54 7.06
CA GLY A 270 11.60 -9.05 5.68
C GLY A 270 12.05 -10.15 4.70
N VAL A 271 12.80 -11.14 5.20
CA VAL A 271 13.33 -12.27 4.42
C VAL A 271 13.22 -13.57 5.22
N ASP A 272 13.16 -14.69 4.51
CA ASP A 272 13.22 -16.03 5.10
C ASP A 272 14.67 -16.44 5.44
N GLU A 273 14.84 -17.68 5.91
CA GLU A 273 16.13 -18.23 6.30
C GLU A 273 17.13 -18.35 5.13
N THR A 274 16.65 -18.30 3.89
CA THR A 274 17.43 -18.40 2.66
C THR A 274 17.70 -17.04 2.01
N GLY A 275 17.16 -15.96 2.59
CA GLY A 275 17.23 -14.61 2.03
C GLY A 275 16.13 -14.29 1.01
N ARG A 276 15.14 -15.18 0.82
CA ARG A 276 13.99 -14.91 -0.05
C ARG A 276 13.09 -13.86 0.60
N PRO A 277 12.64 -12.82 -0.13
CA PRO A 277 11.75 -11.82 0.44
C PRO A 277 10.41 -12.39 0.92
N VAL A 278 9.98 -11.95 2.09
CA VAL A 278 8.66 -12.26 2.65
C VAL A 278 7.73 -11.07 2.44
N VAL A 279 6.62 -11.31 1.73
CA VAL A 279 5.58 -10.31 1.42
C VAL A 279 4.24 -10.77 1.97
N LYS A 280 3.75 -11.91 1.51
CA LYS A 280 2.53 -12.55 2.01
C LYS A 280 2.79 -14.02 2.30
N VAL A 281 2.48 -14.42 3.52
CA VAL A 281 2.42 -15.81 3.94
C VAL A 281 0.96 -16.23 3.91
N VAL A 282 0.67 -17.34 3.25
CA VAL A 282 -0.65 -17.98 3.22
C VAL A 282 -0.54 -19.30 3.98
N ILE A 283 -1.51 -19.55 4.86
CA ILE A 283 -1.67 -20.83 5.54
C ILE A 283 -2.72 -21.62 4.78
N GLU A 284 -2.38 -22.84 4.36
CA GLU A 284 -3.24 -23.73 3.58
C GLU A 284 -3.39 -25.07 4.32
N SER A 285 -4.47 -25.80 4.05
CA SER A 285 -4.77 -27.12 4.63
C SER A 285 -4.93 -28.15 3.52
#